data_AF-A0A6H5GWJ3-F1
#
_entry.id   AF-A0A6H5GWJ3-F1
#
_cell.length_a   1.000
_cell.length_b   1.000
_cell.length_c   1.000
_cell.angle_alpha   90.00
_cell.angle_beta   90.00
_cell.angle_gamma   90.00
#
_symmetry.space_group_name_H-M   'P 1'
#
loop_
_entity.id
_entity.type
_entity.pdbx_description
1 polymer ?
#
loop_
_entity_poly.entity_id
_entity_poly.type
_entity_poly.pdbx_seq_one_letter_code
_entity_poly.pdbx_strand_id
1 'polypeptide(L)'
;MRNAICLRTSLFQIGVWKSWEKEGLDIKDIVWPGNSHTPPQGVPEKFHLKITFLEEPPYISLAPPDPVTGKCHMNRGVICRVAKEMDLP
;
A
#
# COMPACT_ATOMS: atom_id res chain seq x y z
N MET A 1 -4.15 6.12 -34.07
CA MET A 1 -4.71 4.78 -33.84
C MET A 1 -3.72 4.03 -32.95
N ARG A 2 -4.04 3.78 -31.68
CA ARG A 2 -3.21 2.96 -30.78
C ARG A 2 -4.05 1.75 -30.39
N ASN A 3 -3.53 0.55 -30.67
CA ASN A 3 -4.22 -0.73 -30.51
C ASN A 3 -4.63 -0.93 -29.04
N ALA A 4 -5.94 -1.00 -28.77
CA ALA A 4 -6.45 -1.49 -27.50
C ALA A 4 -6.29 -3.01 -27.48
N ILE A 5 -5.36 -3.52 -26.67
CA ILE A 5 -5.25 -4.95 -26.36
C ILE A 5 -6.21 -5.20 -25.19
N CYS A 6 -7.31 -5.92 -25.43
CA CYS A 6 -8.16 -6.39 -24.35
C CYS A 6 -7.42 -7.50 -23.58
N LEU A 7 -7.05 -7.23 -22.34
CA LEU A 7 -6.62 -8.27 -21.40
C LEU A 7 -7.78 -9.24 -21.19
N ARG A 8 -7.63 -10.48 -21.66
CA ARG A 8 -8.59 -11.55 -21.42
C ARG A 8 -8.28 -12.15 -20.06
N THR A 9 -9.02 -11.77 -19.03
CA THR A 9 -8.95 -12.44 -17.72
C THR A 9 -9.82 -13.70 -17.79
N SER A 10 -9.19 -14.86 -17.69
CA SER A 10 -9.89 -16.13 -17.49
C SER A 10 -9.91 -16.46 -16.01
N LEU A 11 -11.11 -16.61 -15.43
CA LEU A 11 -11.27 -17.15 -14.09
C LEU A 11 -11.17 -18.69 -14.16
N PHE A 12 -10.43 -19.28 -13.23
CA PHE A 12 -10.37 -20.73 -13.04
C PHE A 12 -10.67 -21.06 -11.58
N GLN A 13 -11.52 -22.07 -11.34
CA GLN A 13 -11.83 -22.52 -10.00
C GLN A 13 -10.67 -23.37 -9.46
N ILE A 14 -9.96 -22.82 -8.47
CA ILE A 14 -8.79 -23.43 -7.84
C ILE A 14 -9.19 -24.43 -6.76
N GLY A 15 -10.30 -24.21 -6.05
CA GLY A 15 -10.74 -25.13 -5.00
C GLY A 15 -12.11 -24.76 -4.45
N VAL A 16 -12.63 -25.61 -3.57
CA VAL A 16 -13.88 -25.42 -2.85
C VAL A 16 -13.66 -25.70 -1.38
N TRP A 17 -14.09 -24.77 -0.53
CA TRP A 17 -14.13 -24.98 0.91
C TRP A 17 -15.56 -25.34 1.33
N LYS A 18 -15.72 -26.47 1.99
CA LYS A 18 -16.98 -27.00 2.49
C LYS A 18 -16.90 -27.14 4.01
N SER A 19 -17.39 -26.13 4.71
CA SER A 19 -17.33 -26.03 6.18
C SER A 19 -17.92 -27.23 6.94
N TRP A 20 -18.77 -28.02 6.29
CA TRP A 20 -19.49 -29.15 6.87
C TRP A 20 -18.82 -30.52 6.64
N GLU A 21 -17.78 -30.62 5.80
CA GLU A 21 -17.03 -31.85 5.56
C GLU A 21 -15.78 -31.92 6.44
N LYS A 22 -15.42 -33.13 6.92
CA LYS A 22 -14.29 -33.34 7.84
C LYS A 22 -12.94 -32.90 7.26
N GLU A 23 -12.75 -33.10 5.96
CA GLU A 23 -11.55 -32.70 5.22
C GLU A 23 -11.68 -31.29 4.64
N GLY A 24 -12.90 -30.76 4.54
CA GLY A 24 -13.28 -29.35 4.46
C GLY A 24 -12.76 -28.52 3.27
N LEU A 25 -11.73 -28.98 2.57
CA LEU A 25 -10.98 -28.23 1.57
C LEU A 25 -10.55 -29.17 0.43
N ASP A 26 -11.08 -28.92 -0.76
CA ASP A 26 -10.57 -29.50 -2.01
C ASP A 26 -9.84 -28.40 -2.79
N ILE A 27 -8.54 -28.58 -3.05
CA ILE A 27 -7.71 -27.59 -3.74
C ILE A 27 -6.90 -28.24 -4.87
N LYS A 28 -6.95 -27.60 -6.04
CA LYS A 28 -6.12 -27.90 -7.21
C LYS A 28 -4.79 -27.15 -7.08
N ASP A 29 -3.77 -27.67 -7.76
CA ASP A 29 -2.43 -27.07 -7.73
C ASP A 29 -2.44 -25.61 -8.22
N ILE A 30 -1.75 -24.74 -7.48
CA ILE A 30 -1.70 -23.29 -7.75
C ILE A 30 -0.37 -23.00 -8.45
N VAL A 31 -0.47 -22.54 -9.69
CA VAL A 31 0.69 -22.10 -10.47
C VAL A 31 0.80 -20.58 -10.39
N TRP A 32 1.91 -20.11 -9.85
CA TRP A 32 2.25 -18.70 -9.77
C TRP A 32 2.78 -18.18 -11.12
N PRO A 33 2.78 -16.85 -11.34
CA PRO A 33 3.38 -16.26 -12.54
C PRO A 33 4.80 -16.80 -12.80
N GLY A 34 5.10 -17.11 -14.07
CA GLY A 34 6.38 -17.76 -14.44
C GLY A 34 6.37 -19.29 -14.34
N ASN A 35 5.19 -19.91 -14.21
CA ASN A 35 5.01 -21.36 -14.15
C ASN A 35 5.70 -22.01 -12.93
N SER A 36 5.69 -21.29 -11.80
CA SER A 36 6.30 -21.71 -10.53
C SER A 36 5.26 -22.32 -9.58
N HIS A 37 5.63 -23.40 -8.88
CA HIS A 37 4.82 -23.99 -7.80
C HIS A 37 5.04 -23.31 -6.43
N THR A 38 6.02 -22.42 -6.34
CA THR A 38 6.29 -21.65 -5.11
C THR A 38 5.82 -20.20 -5.28
N PRO A 39 5.22 -19.61 -4.22
CA PRO A 39 4.82 -18.22 -4.25
C PRO A 39 6.05 -17.31 -4.49
N PRO A 40 5.89 -16.18 -5.20
CA PRO A 40 6.97 -15.22 -5.36
C PRO A 40 7.55 -14.83 -4.00
N GLN A 41 8.84 -15.05 -3.80
CA GLN A 41 9.50 -14.70 -2.54
C GLN A 41 9.71 -13.18 -2.46
N GLY A 42 9.06 -12.55 -1.49
CA GLY A 42 9.26 -11.14 -1.14
C GLY A 42 8.07 -10.53 -0.40
N VAL A 43 8.36 -9.72 0.61
CA VAL A 43 7.42 -8.71 1.13
C VAL A 43 7.47 -7.54 0.14
N PRO A 44 6.36 -6.88 -0.23
CA PRO A 44 6.42 -5.70 -1.08
C PRO A 44 7.46 -4.71 -0.52
N GLU A 45 8.48 -4.43 -1.33
CA GLU A 45 9.71 -3.74 -0.94
C GLU A 45 9.47 -2.30 -0.45
N LYS A 46 8.30 -1.72 -0.74
CA LYS A 46 7.93 -0.35 -0.40
C LYS A 46 6.49 -0.28 0.09
N PHE A 47 6.31 -0.11 1.39
CA PHE A 47 5.04 0.36 1.93
C PHE A 47 5.17 1.85 2.28
N HIS A 48 4.14 2.62 1.94
CA HIS A 48 4.08 4.05 2.26
C HIS A 48 3.32 4.21 3.57
N LEU A 49 4.02 4.64 4.62
CA LEU A 49 3.38 4.99 5.90
C LEU A 49 2.82 6.41 5.84
N LYS A 50 1.56 6.58 6.24
CA LYS A 50 0.95 7.88 6.53
C LYS A 50 0.95 8.09 8.03
N ILE A 51 1.63 9.14 8.49
CA ILE A 51 1.72 9.51 9.91
C ILE A 51 0.92 10.81 10.08
N THR A 52 0.06 10.85 11.10
CA THR A 52 -0.71 12.03 11.51
C THR A 52 -0.35 12.40 12.94
N PHE A 53 -0.34 13.69 13.23
CA PHE A 53 0.07 14.21 14.53
C PHE A 53 -0.67 15.51 14.85
N LEU A 54 -0.64 15.90 16.12
CA LEU A 54 -1.13 17.16 16.64
C LEU A 54 0.06 18.06 17.03
N GLU A 55 -0.13 19.37 17.02
CA GLU A 55 0.89 20.30 17.50
C GLU A 55 0.97 20.23 19.04
N GLU A 56 2.11 19.75 19.55
CA GLU A 56 2.31 19.53 20.98
C GLU A 56 3.78 19.82 21.37
N PRO A 57 4.13 21.08 21.68
CA PRO A 57 5.45 21.41 22.20
C PRO A 57 5.70 20.73 23.55
N PRO A 58 6.90 20.18 23.84
CA PRO A 58 8.13 20.25 23.03
C PRO A 58 8.30 19.08 22.04
N TYR A 59 7.36 18.16 21.96
CA TYR A 59 7.49 16.91 21.22
C TYR A 59 7.33 17.12 19.70
N ILE A 60 6.38 17.96 19.30
CA ILE A 60 6.07 18.27 17.90
C ILE A 60 5.93 19.79 17.75
N SER A 61 6.75 20.38 16.88
CA SER A 61 6.69 21.79 16.54
C SER A 61 6.52 21.96 15.03
N LEU A 62 5.67 22.93 14.66
CA LEU A 62 5.42 23.29 13.26
C LEU A 62 6.14 24.60 12.95
N ALA A 63 6.85 24.63 11.83
CA ALA A 63 7.51 25.82 11.33
C ALA A 63 7.40 25.89 9.80
N PRO A 64 7.27 27.08 9.21
CA PRO A 64 7.24 27.23 7.76
C PRO A 64 8.59 26.83 7.16
N PRO A 65 8.61 26.26 5.94
CA PRO A 65 9.85 26.07 5.19
C PRO A 65 10.45 27.42 4.78
N ASP A 66 11.75 27.42 4.51
CA ASP A 66 12.46 28.61 4.02
C ASP A 66 11.85 29.10 2.70
N PRO A 67 11.53 30.41 2.57
CA PRO A 67 10.75 30.93 1.45
C PRO A 67 11.50 30.93 0.11
N VAL A 68 12.83 30.80 0.12
CA VAL A 68 13.65 30.81 -1.10
C VAL A 68 13.97 29.39 -1.56
N THR A 69 14.33 28.51 -0.62
CA THR A 69 14.79 27.14 -0.88
C THR A 69 13.69 26.09 -0.75
N GLY A 70 12.58 26.41 -0.07
CA GLY A 70 11.48 25.49 0.21
C GLY A 70 11.83 24.36 1.18
N LYS A 71 12.96 24.45 1.88
CA LYS A 71 13.45 23.40 2.79
C LYS A 71 13.18 23.74 4.25
N CYS A 72 13.01 22.72 5.08
CA CYS A 72 12.92 22.90 6.53
C CYS A 72 14.26 23.39 7.10
N HIS A 73 14.18 24.30 8.07
CA HIS A 73 15.36 24.86 8.72
C HIS A 73 16.20 23.74 9.39
N MET A 74 17.53 23.86 9.31
CA MET A 74 18.52 22.94 9.91
C MET A 74 18.52 21.48 9.40
N ASN A 75 17.81 21.13 8.32
CA ASN A 75 17.64 19.74 7.86
C ASN A 75 17.08 18.76 8.92
N ARG A 76 16.49 19.27 10.01
CA ARG A 76 15.94 18.47 11.12
C ARG A 76 14.42 18.33 11.08
N GLY A 77 13.77 18.99 10.12
CA GLY A 77 12.33 18.90 9.91
C GLY A 77 12.00 18.14 8.63
N VAL A 78 10.76 17.65 8.56
CA VAL A 78 10.17 17.06 7.36
C VAL A 78 9.05 17.95 6.84
N ILE A 79 8.88 17.99 5.52
CA ILE A 79 7.74 18.68 4.92
C ILE A 79 6.48 17.85 5.21
N CYS A 80 5.53 18.46 5.92
CA CYS A 80 4.24 17.86 6.23
C CYS A 80 3.10 18.64 5.56
N ARG A 81 1.95 18.00 5.39
CA ARG A 81 0.71 18.67 4.96
C ARG A 81 -0.15 18.91 6.18
N VAL A 82 -0.62 20.13 6.36
CA VAL A 82 -1.63 20.46 7.36
C VAL A 82 -3.00 20.21 6.74
N ALA A 83 -3.78 19.31 7.33
CA ALA A 83 -5.15 19.06 6.91
C ALA A 83 -5.99 20.32 7.15
N LYS A 84 -6.86 20.69 6.21
CA LYS A 84 -7.83 21.75 6.45
C LYS A 84 -8.89 21.21 7.39
N GLU A 85 -9.55 22.09 8.13
CA GLU A 85 -10.62 21.71 9.07
C GLU A 85 -11.77 20.95 8.37
N MET A 86 -11.99 21.22 7.08
CA MET A 86 -12.96 20.52 6.24
C MET A 86 -12.55 19.08 5.86
N ASP A 87 -11.27 18.74 6.02
CA ASP A 87 -10.70 17.42 5.69
C ASP A 87 -10.55 16.53 6.94
N LEU A 88 -10.95 17.02 8.13
CA LEU A 88 -10.97 16.25 9.36
C LEU A 88 -12.28 15.43 9.43
N PRO A 89 -12.21 14.11 9.73
CA PRO A 89 -13.37 13.22 9.76
C PRO A 89 -14.32 13.47 10.94
#